data_AF-A0AAD7PR33-F1
#
_entry.id   AF-A0AAD7PR33-F1
#
_cell.length_a   1.000
_cell.length_b   1.000
_cell.length_c   1.000
_cell.angle_alpha   90.00
_cell.angle_beta   90.00
_cell.angle_gamma   90.00
#
_symmetry.space_group_name_H-M   'P 1'
#
loop_
_entity.id
_entity.type
_entity.pdbx_description
1 polymer ?
#
loop_
_entity_poly.entity_id
_entity_poly.type
_entity_poly.pdbx_seq_one_letter_code
_entity_poly.pdbx_strand_id
1 'polypeptide(L)'
;MLLTVYNYNGGPCYWCLFPTPPPTTACQRCADSGFLGVGKHFTDEMFSCLFPTPPPTTACQRCTDSCVLGVVPGIIGCLQALEAIKIAVNNNWTNPFSQVAALIELICSVPPKVKIRGRSVQCEVCGGNSTFDRQQFLEFDYEKFTQTPLSVSPLKLNLFPTDSRISSKEYNERILDGEAHVLVDVWPSHHYKIVSLPKSLNIPLATLEARLPEISSALKEEEERKGYWF
;
A
#
# COMPACT_ATOMS: atom_id res chain seq x y z
N MET A 1 -11.56 0.55 -3.47
CA MET A 1 -10.48 0.47 -4.48
C MET A 1 -11.10 0.54 -5.87
N LEU A 2 -10.54 1.27 -6.84
CA LEU A 2 -11.09 1.45 -8.18
C LEU A 2 -10.33 0.63 -9.23
N LEU A 3 -11.08 -0.04 -10.12
CA LEU A 3 -10.56 -0.78 -11.27
C LEU A 3 -11.09 -0.19 -12.59
N THR A 4 -10.20 0.11 -13.54
CA THR A 4 -10.53 0.63 -14.88
C THR A 4 -9.47 0.23 -15.91
N VAL A 5 -9.84 0.10 -17.18
CA VAL A 5 -8.90 -0.16 -18.28
C VAL A 5 -8.65 1.13 -19.05
N TYR A 6 -7.39 1.53 -19.21
CA TYR A 6 -7.00 2.72 -19.96
C TYR A 6 -6.47 2.39 -21.36
N ASN A 7 -6.61 3.35 -22.28
CA ASN A 7 -6.05 3.30 -23.64
C ASN A 7 -6.38 2.01 -24.44
N TYR A 8 -7.55 1.42 -24.17
CA TYR A 8 -8.04 0.25 -24.91
C TYR A 8 -9.14 0.65 -25.90
N ASN A 9 -9.01 0.23 -27.17
CA ASN A 9 -9.94 0.51 -28.27
C ASN A 9 -10.34 1.99 -28.40
N GLY A 10 -9.37 2.90 -28.33
CA GLY A 10 -9.62 4.35 -28.43
C GLY A 10 -10.19 4.99 -27.16
N GLY A 11 -10.23 4.25 -26.05
CA GLY A 11 -10.56 4.77 -24.72
C GLY A 11 -9.58 5.84 -24.22
N PRO A 12 -9.95 6.55 -23.14
CA PRO A 12 -9.10 7.60 -22.55
C PRO A 12 -7.77 7.01 -22.06
N CYS A 13 -6.68 7.76 -22.19
CA CYS A 13 -5.54 7.55 -21.31
C CYS A 13 -5.85 8.16 -19.93
N TYR A 14 -5.00 7.88 -18.95
CA TYR A 14 -5.15 8.47 -17.62
C TYR A 14 -5.22 10.01 -17.66
N TRP A 15 -4.33 10.66 -18.41
CA TRP A 15 -4.24 12.12 -18.58
C TRP A 15 -5.48 12.75 -19.25
N CYS A 16 -6.32 11.96 -19.92
CA CYS A 16 -7.61 12.44 -20.44
C CYS A 16 -8.62 12.74 -19.33
N LEU A 17 -8.54 12.00 -18.21
CA LEU A 17 -9.44 12.14 -17.08
C LEU A 17 -8.90 13.15 -16.05
N PHE A 18 -7.58 13.17 -15.89
CA PHE A 18 -6.89 13.99 -14.89
C PHE A 18 -5.74 14.77 -15.56
N PRO A 19 -6.06 15.81 -16.37
CA PRO A 19 -5.05 16.58 -17.10
C PRO A 19 -4.26 17.52 -16.18
N THR A 20 -4.85 17.89 -15.05
CA THR A 20 -4.23 18.73 -14.03
C THR A 20 -4.20 18.00 -12.70
N PRO A 21 -3.12 18.12 -11.92
CA PRO A 21 -3.05 17.53 -10.60
C PRO A 21 -4.22 17.97 -9.74
N PRO A 22 -4.84 17.05 -8.96
CA PRO A 22 -5.65 17.48 -7.84
C PRO A 22 -4.75 18.24 -6.85
N PRO A 23 -5.25 19.30 -6.19
CA PRO A 23 -4.48 20.01 -5.18
C PRO A 23 -4.05 19.06 -4.06
N THR A 24 -2.92 19.35 -3.40
CA THR A 24 -2.34 18.49 -2.35
C THR A 24 -3.32 18.20 -1.20
N THR A 25 -4.28 19.09 -0.96
CA THR A 25 -5.36 18.93 0.02
C THR A 25 -6.45 17.94 -0.39
N ALA A 26 -6.57 17.62 -1.69
CA ALA A 26 -7.49 16.63 -2.24
C ALA A 26 -6.84 15.25 -2.43
N CYS A 27 -5.54 15.12 -2.14
CA CYS A 27 -4.84 13.85 -2.13
C CYS A 27 -5.31 13.01 -0.94
N GLN A 28 -6.25 12.10 -1.18
CA GLN A 28 -6.66 11.12 -0.17
C GLN A 28 -5.55 10.09 0.06
N ARG A 29 -5.50 9.54 1.28
CA ARG A 29 -4.52 8.51 1.66
C ARG A 29 -4.73 7.26 0.81
N CYS A 30 -3.65 6.53 0.50
CA CYS A 30 -3.69 5.28 -0.28
C CYS A 30 -4.72 4.27 0.26
N ALA A 31 -4.91 4.28 1.58
CA ALA A 31 -5.86 3.44 2.30
C ALA A 31 -7.34 3.74 1.98
N ASP A 32 -7.65 4.98 1.65
CA ASP A 32 -9.03 5.47 1.53
C ASP A 32 -9.54 5.43 0.09
N SER A 33 -8.66 5.56 -0.91
CA SER A 33 -9.08 5.81 -2.30
C SER A 33 -8.49 4.88 -3.35
N GLY A 34 -7.60 3.95 -2.97
CA GLY A 34 -6.85 3.02 -3.84
C GLY A 34 -7.34 2.94 -5.30
N PHE A 35 -6.69 3.66 -6.20
CA PHE A 35 -6.96 3.64 -7.63
C PHE A 35 -5.96 2.69 -8.32
N LEU A 36 -6.44 1.69 -9.06
CA LEU A 36 -5.61 0.82 -9.90
C LEU A 36 -6.23 0.63 -11.29
N GLY A 37 -5.59 1.18 -12.32
CA GLY A 37 -5.90 0.88 -13.72
C GLY A 37 -5.27 -0.43 -14.20
N VAL A 38 -5.68 -0.92 -15.38
CA VAL A 38 -5.02 -2.01 -16.14
C VAL A 38 -4.44 -1.43 -17.43
N GLY A 39 -3.11 -1.52 -17.59
CA GLY A 39 -2.33 -1.01 -18.73
C GLY A 39 -1.05 -1.84 -18.99
N LYS A 40 -0.36 -1.61 -20.12
CA LYS A 40 0.71 -2.50 -20.65
C LYS A 40 2.07 -2.47 -19.92
N HIS A 41 2.24 -1.73 -18.84
CA HIS A 41 3.44 -1.75 -17.99
C HIS A 41 3.00 -1.57 -16.53
N PHE A 42 3.40 -2.48 -15.65
CA PHE A 42 2.87 -2.61 -14.30
C PHE A 42 3.99 -2.82 -13.27
N THR A 43 4.37 -1.75 -12.59
CA THR A 43 5.04 -1.71 -11.27
C THR A 43 4.83 -0.30 -10.72
N ASP A 44 4.38 -0.10 -9.47
CA ASP A 44 4.36 1.13 -8.61
C ASP A 44 4.15 2.55 -9.21
N GLU A 45 3.91 2.67 -10.52
CA GLU A 45 3.94 3.87 -11.37
C GLU A 45 2.57 4.54 -11.46
N MET A 46 1.52 3.89 -10.94
CA MET A 46 0.14 4.37 -10.98
C MET A 46 -0.10 5.54 -10.02
N PHE A 47 0.63 5.63 -8.91
CA PHE A 47 0.45 6.72 -7.94
C PHE A 47 0.89 8.08 -8.52
N SER A 48 1.89 8.06 -9.40
CA SER A 48 2.41 9.23 -10.11
C SER A 48 1.42 9.79 -11.14
N CYS A 49 0.62 8.94 -11.77
CA CYS A 49 -0.47 9.40 -12.62
C CYS A 49 -1.52 10.19 -11.80
N LEU A 50 -1.83 9.75 -10.58
CA LEU A 50 -2.84 10.41 -9.72
C LEU A 50 -2.43 11.78 -9.19
N PHE A 51 -1.12 12.01 -9.00
CA PHE A 51 -0.60 13.21 -8.36
C PHE A 51 0.62 13.78 -9.10
N PRO A 52 0.39 14.67 -10.09
CA PRO A 52 1.43 15.43 -10.80
C PRO A 52 2.39 16.23 -9.90
N THR A 53 1.99 16.47 -8.65
CA THR A 53 2.89 16.90 -7.58
C THR A 53 2.75 15.87 -6.45
N PRO A 54 3.83 15.23 -5.99
CA PRO A 54 3.74 14.24 -4.95
C PRO A 54 3.17 14.93 -3.71
N PRO A 55 2.16 14.33 -3.05
CA PRO A 55 1.67 14.87 -1.80
C PRO A 55 2.84 14.95 -0.80
N PRO A 56 2.86 15.95 0.09
CA PRO A 56 3.91 16.06 1.09
C PRO A 56 4.04 14.75 1.87
N THR A 57 5.26 14.36 2.24
CA THR A 57 5.55 13.06 2.89
C THR A 57 4.73 12.80 4.15
N THR A 58 4.23 13.85 4.81
CA THR A 58 3.32 13.80 5.97
C THR A 58 1.89 13.37 5.63
N ALA A 59 1.45 13.49 4.38
CA ALA A 59 0.14 13.09 3.88
C ALA A 59 0.14 11.67 3.27
N CYS A 60 1.32 11.14 2.92
CA CYS A 60 1.50 9.78 2.43
C CYS A 60 1.68 8.80 3.61
N GLN A 61 0.61 8.14 4.05
CA GLN A 61 0.75 6.95 4.90
C GLN A 61 1.13 5.74 4.04
N ARG A 62 2.08 4.92 4.52
CA ARG A 62 2.39 3.65 3.84
C ARG A 62 1.20 2.70 4.02
N CYS A 63 0.95 1.83 3.05
CA CYS A 63 -0.11 0.81 3.16
C CYS A 63 0.03 -0.06 4.43
N THR A 64 1.26 -0.24 4.91
CA THR A 64 1.59 -0.92 6.18
C THR A 64 1.11 -0.15 7.41
N ASP A 65 1.10 1.18 7.36
CA ASP A 65 0.67 2.05 8.47
C ASP A 65 -0.85 2.19 8.53
N SER A 66 -1.55 1.85 7.45
CA SER A 66 -3.01 1.97 7.34
C SER A 66 -3.78 0.64 7.42
N CYS A 67 -3.12 -0.45 7.84
CA CYS A 67 -3.73 -1.76 8.07
C CYS A 67 -4.61 -2.26 6.89
N VAL A 68 -4.11 -2.18 5.65
CA VAL A 68 -4.84 -2.71 4.49
C VAL A 68 -5.00 -4.22 4.63
N LEU A 69 -6.25 -4.71 4.66
CA LEU A 69 -6.56 -6.14 4.65
C LEU A 69 -5.99 -6.78 3.39
N GLY A 70 -5.03 -7.69 3.52
CA GLY A 70 -4.31 -8.30 2.38
C GLY A 70 -5.20 -9.02 1.36
N VAL A 71 -6.43 -9.37 1.74
CA VAL A 71 -7.45 -9.92 0.82
C VAL A 71 -7.87 -8.90 -0.26
N VAL A 72 -7.88 -7.60 0.06
CA VAL A 72 -8.27 -6.53 -0.88
C VAL A 72 -7.34 -6.45 -2.10
N PRO A 73 -6.01 -6.26 -1.94
CA PRO A 73 -5.11 -6.26 -3.10
C PRO A 73 -5.11 -7.62 -3.82
N GLY A 74 -5.34 -8.73 -3.12
CA GLY A 74 -5.50 -10.06 -3.73
C GLY A 74 -6.68 -10.13 -4.71
N ILE A 75 -7.89 -9.74 -4.28
CA ILE A 75 -9.09 -9.71 -5.13
C ILE A 75 -8.86 -8.80 -6.34
N ILE A 76 -8.21 -7.67 -6.13
CA ILE A 76 -7.98 -6.66 -7.17
C ILE A 76 -6.99 -7.17 -8.20
N GLY A 77 -5.92 -7.84 -7.79
CA GLY A 77 -4.99 -8.52 -8.69
C GLY A 77 -5.68 -9.58 -9.55
N CYS A 78 -6.60 -10.36 -8.98
CA CYS A 78 -7.39 -11.33 -9.75
C CYS A 78 -8.28 -10.66 -10.79
N LEU A 79 -8.92 -9.53 -10.44
CA LEU A 79 -9.76 -8.78 -11.38
C LEU A 79 -8.94 -8.09 -12.48
N GLN A 80 -7.76 -7.57 -12.16
CA GLN A 80 -6.82 -7.04 -13.15
C GLN A 80 -6.37 -8.12 -14.14
N ALA A 81 -6.01 -9.31 -13.64
CA ALA A 81 -5.68 -10.46 -14.48
C ALA A 81 -6.85 -10.87 -15.38
N LEU A 82 -8.08 -10.85 -14.85
CA LEU A 82 -9.28 -11.15 -15.63
C LEU A 82 -9.49 -10.14 -16.77
N GLU A 83 -9.32 -8.84 -16.53
CA GLU A 83 -9.40 -7.82 -17.59
C GLU A 83 -8.29 -7.97 -18.62
N ALA A 84 -7.07 -8.32 -18.19
CA ALA A 84 -5.97 -8.61 -19.11
C ALA A 84 -6.27 -9.82 -20.01
N ILE A 85 -6.87 -10.88 -19.45
CA ILE A 85 -7.29 -12.06 -20.21
C ILE A 85 -8.36 -11.69 -21.24
N LYS A 86 -9.39 -10.91 -20.85
CA LYS A 86 -10.44 -10.44 -21.77
C LYS A 86 -9.84 -9.68 -22.96
N ILE A 87 -8.89 -8.78 -22.68
CA ILE A 87 -8.18 -8.01 -23.70
C ILE A 87 -7.35 -8.93 -24.61
N ALA A 88 -6.63 -9.90 -24.04
CA ALA A 88 -5.75 -10.81 -24.78
C ALA A 88 -6.52 -11.76 -25.71
N VAL A 89 -7.69 -12.25 -25.26
CA VAL A 89 -8.55 -13.13 -26.06
C VAL A 89 -9.22 -12.36 -27.21
N ASN A 90 -9.34 -11.03 -27.10
CA ASN A 90 -9.86 -10.12 -28.12
C ASN A 90 -11.14 -10.65 -28.82
N ASN A 91 -12.00 -11.32 -28.05
CA ASN A 91 -13.29 -11.77 -28.53
C ASN A 91 -14.33 -10.68 -28.26
N ASN A 92 -15.13 -10.31 -29.27
CA ASN A 92 -16.21 -9.32 -29.16
C ASN A 92 -17.32 -9.70 -28.15
N TRP A 93 -17.14 -10.80 -27.42
CA TRP A 93 -18.06 -11.35 -26.43
C TRP A 93 -17.89 -10.72 -25.05
N THR A 94 -16.73 -10.11 -24.78
CA THR A 94 -16.46 -9.49 -23.49
C THR A 94 -16.26 -8.00 -23.67
N ASN A 95 -16.90 -7.19 -22.81
CA ASN A 95 -16.68 -5.76 -22.74
C ASN A 95 -15.75 -5.51 -21.56
N PRO A 96 -14.45 -5.25 -21.79
CA PRO A 96 -13.54 -4.87 -20.71
C PRO A 96 -14.05 -3.61 -20.02
N PHE A 97 -13.57 -3.32 -18.81
CA PHE A 97 -13.87 -2.06 -18.12
C PHE A 97 -13.20 -0.82 -18.77
N SER A 98 -13.10 -0.79 -20.10
CA SER A 98 -12.74 0.42 -20.84
C SER A 98 -13.91 1.40 -20.73
N GLN A 99 -13.60 2.63 -20.28
CA GLN A 99 -14.58 3.68 -20.03
C GLN A 99 -15.52 3.45 -18.82
N VAL A 100 -15.19 2.51 -17.94
CA VAL A 100 -15.93 2.26 -16.69
C VAL A 100 -14.94 2.07 -15.55
N ALA A 101 -15.16 2.78 -14.46
CA ALA A 101 -14.48 2.55 -13.20
C ALA A 101 -15.41 1.80 -12.25
N ALA A 102 -14.98 0.63 -11.77
CA ALA A 102 -15.70 -0.13 -10.75
C ALA A 102 -15.13 0.19 -9.37
N LEU A 103 -15.98 0.61 -8.43
CA LEU A 103 -15.60 0.80 -7.03
C LEU A 103 -15.79 -0.51 -6.28
N ILE A 104 -14.70 -1.10 -5.83
CA ILE A 104 -14.68 -2.39 -5.14
C ILE A 104 -14.57 -2.13 -3.64
N GLU A 105 -15.60 -2.58 -2.93
CA GLU A 105 -15.72 -2.58 -1.47
C GLU A 105 -15.87 -4.03 -1.00
N LEU A 106 -15.18 -4.41 0.08
CA LEU A 106 -15.20 -5.78 0.61
C LEU A 106 -16.60 -6.24 1.06
N ILE A 107 -17.45 -5.29 1.45
CA ILE A 107 -18.76 -5.55 2.07
C ILE A 107 -19.87 -5.62 1.01
N CYS A 108 -19.65 -5.04 -0.17
CA CYS A 108 -20.65 -4.95 -1.23
C CYS A 108 -20.32 -5.91 -2.38
N SER A 109 -21.17 -6.92 -2.58
CA SER A 109 -21.01 -7.91 -3.66
C SER A 109 -21.24 -7.33 -5.06
N VAL A 110 -21.89 -6.17 -5.18
CA VAL A 110 -22.13 -5.48 -6.45
C VAL A 110 -21.41 -4.13 -6.43
N PRO A 111 -20.23 -4.03 -7.05
CA PRO A 111 -19.48 -2.77 -7.08
C PRO A 111 -20.24 -1.73 -7.93
N PRO A 112 -20.46 -0.50 -7.43
CA PRO A 112 -21.01 0.55 -8.27
C PRO A 112 -20.05 0.86 -9.42
N LYS A 113 -20.62 1.00 -10.61
CA LYS A 113 -19.89 1.29 -11.85
C LYS A 113 -20.12 2.74 -12.23
N VAL A 114 -19.04 3.51 -12.31
CA VAL A 114 -19.07 4.89 -12.76
C VAL A 114 -18.55 4.93 -14.19
N LYS A 115 -19.33 5.50 -15.11
CA LYS A 115 -18.87 5.75 -16.48
C LYS A 115 -17.84 6.87 -16.46
N ILE A 116 -16.67 6.63 -17.01
CA ILE A 116 -15.61 7.64 -17.12
C ILE A 116 -15.69 8.33 -18.48
N ARG A 117 -15.18 9.56 -18.56
CA ARG A 117 -15.13 10.34 -19.80
C ARG A 117 -14.29 9.62 -20.87
N GLY A 118 -14.68 9.74 -22.13
CA GLY A 118 -13.88 9.24 -23.26
C GLY A 118 -12.57 10.01 -23.48
N ARG A 119 -11.79 9.58 -24.48
CA ARG A 119 -10.54 10.23 -24.88
C ARG A 119 -10.75 11.73 -25.15
N SER A 120 -9.87 12.57 -24.61
CA SER A 120 -9.89 14.01 -24.84
C SER A 120 -9.06 14.37 -26.07
N VAL A 121 -9.61 15.17 -26.98
CA VAL A 121 -8.88 15.69 -28.15
C VAL A 121 -7.77 16.68 -27.76
N GLN A 122 -7.91 17.32 -26.61
CA GLN A 122 -6.97 18.28 -26.03
C GLN A 122 -5.94 17.60 -25.11
N CYS A 123 -5.90 16.27 -25.03
CA CYS A 123 -4.95 15.58 -24.16
C CYS A 123 -3.51 15.82 -24.64
N GLU A 124 -2.64 16.24 -23.74
CA GLU A 124 -1.22 16.47 -24.05
C GLU A 124 -0.49 15.19 -24.46
N VAL A 125 -0.95 14.02 -23.98
CA VAL A 125 -0.32 12.71 -24.21
C VAL A 125 -0.92 11.95 -25.40
N CYS A 126 -2.25 11.91 -25.50
CA CYS A 126 -2.92 11.14 -26.56
C CYS A 126 -3.90 11.97 -27.38
N GLY A 127 -3.88 13.30 -27.32
CA GLY A 127 -4.67 14.16 -28.18
C GLY A 127 -4.19 14.13 -29.64
N GLY A 128 -5.02 14.60 -30.57
CA GLY A 128 -4.68 14.58 -32.00
C GLY A 128 -3.47 15.46 -32.36
N ASN A 129 -3.21 16.50 -31.56
CA ASN A 129 -2.09 17.44 -31.72
C ASN A 129 -1.01 17.24 -30.63
N SER A 130 -0.94 16.07 -30.02
CA SER A 130 0.05 15.78 -28.97
C SER A 130 1.48 15.86 -29.54
N THR A 131 2.34 16.60 -28.85
CA THR A 131 3.80 16.62 -29.09
C THR A 131 4.55 15.64 -28.20
N PHE A 132 3.81 14.84 -27.40
CA PHE A 132 4.38 13.87 -26.48
C PHE A 132 4.87 12.65 -27.26
N ASP A 133 6.18 12.43 -27.20
CA ASP A 133 6.83 11.35 -27.92
C ASP A 133 7.57 10.39 -26.98
N ARG A 134 8.12 9.33 -27.58
CA ARG A 134 8.87 8.32 -26.85
C ARG A 134 10.12 8.90 -26.17
N GLN A 135 10.74 9.92 -26.76
CA GLN A 135 11.96 10.51 -26.21
C GLN A 135 11.65 11.29 -24.94
N GLN A 136 10.60 12.10 -24.95
CA GLN A 136 10.12 12.82 -23.77
C GLN A 136 9.71 11.89 -22.62
N PHE A 137 9.12 10.72 -22.94
CA PHE A 137 8.83 9.71 -21.92
C PHE A 137 10.10 9.13 -21.30
N LEU A 138 11.12 8.82 -22.11
CA LEU A 138 12.39 8.26 -21.62
C LEU A 138 13.24 9.27 -20.83
N GLU A 139 13.12 10.55 -21.17
CA GLU A 139 13.80 11.66 -20.49
C GLU A 139 13.05 12.16 -19.25
N PHE A 140 11.87 11.60 -18.95
CA PHE A 140 11.07 12.01 -17.82
C PHE A 140 11.76 11.66 -16.49
N ASP A 141 12.12 12.70 -15.73
CA ASP A 141 12.75 12.57 -14.42
C ASP A 141 11.74 12.19 -13.34
N TYR A 142 11.49 10.88 -13.23
CA TYR A 142 10.51 10.31 -12.31
C TYR A 142 10.89 10.48 -10.82
N GLU A 143 12.18 10.49 -10.48
CA GLU A 143 12.65 10.66 -9.10
C GLU A 143 12.42 12.09 -8.62
N LYS A 144 12.76 13.08 -9.45
CA LYS A 144 12.46 14.49 -9.17
C LYS A 144 10.96 14.70 -9.05
N PHE A 145 10.20 14.05 -9.92
CA PHE A 145 8.74 14.11 -9.88
C PHE A 145 8.19 13.52 -8.57
N THR A 146 8.59 12.32 -8.17
CA THR A 146 8.07 11.65 -6.95
C THR A 146 8.72 12.14 -5.65
N GLN A 147 9.75 12.98 -5.74
CA GLN A 147 10.61 13.38 -4.61
C GLN A 147 11.16 12.18 -3.83
N THR A 148 11.22 11.01 -4.47
CA THR A 148 11.58 9.75 -3.85
C THR A 148 12.52 9.01 -4.81
N PRO A 149 13.67 8.52 -4.34
CA PRO A 149 14.57 7.75 -5.18
C PRO A 149 13.91 6.42 -5.58
N LEU A 150 14.12 6.01 -6.83
CA LEU A 150 13.70 4.70 -7.34
C LEU A 150 14.53 3.63 -6.62
N SER A 151 13.86 2.82 -5.80
CA SER A 151 14.52 1.71 -5.13
C SER A 151 14.70 0.56 -6.12
N VAL A 152 15.80 0.59 -6.88
CA VAL A 152 16.17 -0.43 -7.88
C VAL A 152 16.66 -1.75 -7.27
N SER A 153 16.74 -1.85 -5.95
CA SER A 153 17.18 -3.05 -5.25
C SER A 153 16.16 -3.43 -4.18
N PRO A 154 15.90 -4.73 -3.98
CA PRO A 154 15.12 -5.18 -2.84
C PRO A 154 15.68 -4.54 -1.57
N LEU A 155 14.80 -4.06 -0.69
CA LEU A 155 15.20 -3.54 0.61
C LEU A 155 16.16 -4.55 1.24
N LYS A 156 17.42 -4.15 1.42
CA LYS A 156 18.41 -4.96 2.11
C LYS A 156 18.01 -4.98 3.57
N LEU A 157 17.20 -5.98 3.93
CA LEU A 157 16.72 -6.13 5.29
C LEU A 157 17.92 -6.52 6.16
N ASN A 158 18.30 -5.64 7.09
CA ASN A 158 19.28 -5.91 8.13
C ASN A 158 18.60 -6.73 9.22
N LEU A 159 18.41 -7.98 8.87
CA LEU A 159 17.76 -8.99 9.66
C LEU A 159 18.68 -9.38 10.83
N PHE A 160 18.18 -9.32 12.07
CA PHE A 160 18.82 -9.96 13.22
C PHE A 160 19.11 -11.44 12.94
N PRO A 161 20.12 -12.07 13.56
CA PRO A 161 20.40 -13.49 13.35
C PRO A 161 19.22 -14.36 13.84
N THR A 162 19.14 -15.60 13.35
CA THR A 162 17.98 -16.49 13.57
C THR A 162 17.75 -16.82 15.04
N ASP A 163 18.82 -16.85 15.85
CA ASP A 163 18.79 -17.07 17.29
C ASP A 163 18.14 -15.92 18.09
N SER A 164 18.11 -14.73 17.50
CA SER A 164 17.54 -13.51 18.08
C SER A 164 16.09 -13.29 17.63
N ARG A 165 15.43 -14.34 17.13
CA ARG A 165 14.07 -14.32 16.60
C ARG A 165 13.27 -15.48 17.14
N ILE A 166 11.96 -15.32 17.12
CA ILE A 166 11.01 -16.35 17.48
C ILE A 166 9.78 -16.22 16.59
N SER A 167 9.23 -17.34 16.13
CA SER A 167 7.94 -17.36 15.44
C SER A 167 6.79 -17.20 16.43
N SER A 168 5.61 -16.77 15.95
CA SER A 168 4.41 -16.67 16.80
C SER A 168 4.00 -18.01 17.41
N LYS A 169 4.28 -19.13 16.72
CA LYS A 169 3.99 -20.48 17.21
C LYS A 169 4.91 -20.85 18.38
N GLU A 170 6.23 -20.71 18.21
CA GLU A 170 7.22 -20.98 19.27
C GLU A 170 7.01 -20.05 20.46
N TYR A 171 6.66 -18.79 20.23
CA TYR A 171 6.36 -17.85 21.31
C TYR A 171 5.12 -18.26 22.11
N ASN A 172 4.08 -18.73 21.42
CA ASN A 172 2.88 -19.25 22.08
C ASN A 172 3.18 -20.51 22.90
N GLU A 173 4.06 -21.41 22.40
CA GLU A 173 4.54 -22.58 23.15
C GLU A 173 5.25 -22.14 24.44
N ARG A 174 6.18 -21.18 24.37
CA ARG A 174 6.88 -20.64 25.57
C ARG A 174 5.94 -19.98 26.59
N ILE A 175 4.88 -19.30 26.12
CA ILE A 175 3.84 -18.77 27.01
C ILE A 175 3.12 -19.91 27.74
N LEU A 176 2.74 -20.96 27.02
CA LEU A 176 2.03 -22.12 27.58
C LEU A 176 2.92 -22.89 28.58
N ASP A 177 4.21 -22.98 28.30
CA ASP A 177 5.21 -23.58 29.18
C ASP A 177 5.55 -22.72 30.41
N GLY A 178 5.01 -21.49 30.47
CA GLY A 178 5.23 -20.57 31.59
C GLY A 178 6.65 -20.02 31.66
N GLU A 179 7.36 -19.95 30.54
CA GLU A 179 8.68 -19.34 30.49
C GLU A 179 8.61 -17.86 30.87
N ALA A 180 9.45 -17.44 31.82
CA ALA A 180 9.54 -16.05 32.24
C ALA A 180 10.16 -15.21 31.12
N HIS A 181 9.46 -14.14 30.74
CA HIS A 181 9.91 -13.20 29.71
C HIS A 181 9.19 -11.88 29.86
N VAL A 182 9.76 -10.83 29.26
CA VAL A 182 9.10 -9.52 29.08
C VAL A 182 8.75 -9.37 27.62
N LEU A 183 7.47 -9.12 27.34
CA LEU A 183 7.00 -8.81 25.98
C LEU A 183 6.86 -7.29 25.83
N VAL A 184 7.62 -6.69 24.92
CA VAL A 184 7.56 -5.25 24.62
C VAL A 184 6.84 -5.04 23.30
N ASP A 185 5.71 -4.34 23.35
CA ASP A 185 4.95 -3.94 22.17
C ASP A 185 5.36 -2.52 21.76
N VAL A 186 5.98 -2.42 20.59
CA VAL A 186 6.52 -1.16 20.06
C VAL A 186 5.54 -0.37 19.18
N TRP A 187 4.28 -0.80 19.09
CA TRP A 187 3.27 -0.07 18.33
C TRP A 187 2.92 1.28 18.96
N PRO A 188 2.44 2.23 18.14
CA PRO A 188 1.82 3.44 18.65
C PRO A 188 0.73 3.12 19.67
N SER A 189 0.67 3.89 20.75
CA SER A 189 -0.22 3.60 21.88
C SER A 189 -1.70 3.56 21.52
N HIS A 190 -2.12 4.19 20.42
CA HIS A 190 -3.50 4.10 19.95
C HIS A 190 -3.81 2.74 19.30
N HIS A 191 -2.87 2.08 18.62
CA HIS A 191 -3.05 0.71 18.11
C HIS A 191 -3.08 -0.31 19.24
N TYR A 192 -2.18 -0.16 20.21
CA TYR A 192 -2.12 -1.02 21.40
C TYR A 192 -3.44 -1.07 22.19
N LYS A 193 -4.15 0.07 22.24
CA LYS A 193 -5.47 0.17 22.89
C LYS A 193 -6.58 -0.56 22.15
N ILE A 194 -6.42 -0.81 20.85
CA ILE A 194 -7.39 -1.57 20.04
C ILE A 194 -7.22 -3.06 20.31
N VAL A 195 -5.98 -3.54 20.28
CA VAL A 195 -5.63 -4.93 20.52
C VAL A 195 -4.21 -5.02 21.07
N SER A 196 -4.00 -5.90 22.04
CA SER A 196 -2.70 -6.19 22.63
C SER A 196 -2.64 -7.62 23.14
N LEU A 197 -1.43 -8.16 23.26
CA LEU A 197 -1.22 -9.45 23.89
C LEU A 197 -1.30 -9.28 25.42
N PRO A 198 -1.82 -10.26 26.16
CA PRO A 198 -1.86 -10.18 27.61
C PRO A 198 -0.45 -9.99 28.20
N LYS A 199 -0.32 -9.12 29.20
CA LYS A 199 0.94 -8.83 29.93
C LYS A 199 2.05 -8.20 29.07
N SER A 200 1.77 -7.71 27.86
CA SER A 200 2.75 -6.90 27.12
C SER A 200 2.91 -5.51 27.72
N LEU A 201 4.10 -4.93 27.56
CA LEU A 201 4.44 -3.55 27.92
C LEU A 201 4.47 -2.70 26.65
N ASN A 202 3.57 -1.70 26.54
CA ASN A 202 3.59 -0.80 25.38
C ASN A 202 4.64 0.31 25.53
N ILE A 203 5.67 0.26 24.70
CA ILE A 203 6.69 1.30 24.55
C ILE A 203 6.80 1.63 23.07
N PRO A 204 6.07 2.65 22.57
CA PRO A 204 6.08 3.00 21.15
C PRO A 204 7.50 3.19 20.62
N LEU A 205 7.75 2.69 19.41
CA LEU A 205 9.08 2.68 18.78
C LEU A 205 9.78 4.04 18.83
N ALA A 206 9.04 5.14 18.63
CA ALA A 206 9.58 6.50 18.68
C ALA A 206 10.15 6.91 20.04
N THR A 207 9.76 6.23 21.12
CA THR A 207 10.21 6.49 22.50
C THR A 207 11.02 5.35 23.11
N LEU A 208 11.30 4.30 22.32
CA LEU A 208 11.90 3.06 22.80
C LEU A 208 13.28 3.28 23.42
N GLU A 209 14.16 4.01 22.73
CA GLU A 209 15.52 4.27 23.21
C GLU A 209 15.55 4.98 24.57
N ALA A 210 14.69 5.99 24.76
CA ALA A 210 14.61 6.73 26.01
C ALA A 210 14.02 5.89 27.16
N ARG A 211 13.24 4.86 26.84
CA ARG A 211 12.52 4.01 27.79
C ARG A 211 13.12 2.61 27.96
N LEU A 212 14.33 2.37 27.43
CA LEU A 212 15.10 1.15 27.70
C LEU A 212 15.29 0.83 29.20
N PRO A 213 15.45 1.81 30.11
CA PRO A 213 15.53 1.52 31.54
C PRO A 213 14.29 0.81 32.10
N GLU A 214 13.10 1.10 31.56
CA GLU A 214 11.85 0.47 32.01
C GLU A 214 11.80 -1.02 31.65
N ILE A 215 12.30 -1.38 30.47
CA ILE A 215 12.43 -2.77 30.03
C ILE A 215 13.39 -3.52 30.96
N SER A 216 14.48 -2.87 31.36
CA SER A 216 15.51 -3.46 32.22
C SER A 216 14.98 -3.71 33.64
N SER A 217 14.15 -2.81 34.16
CA SER A 217 13.46 -3.00 35.45
C SER A 217 12.43 -4.13 35.37
N ALA A 218 11.60 -4.15 34.32
CA ALA A 218 10.61 -5.21 34.12
C ALA A 218 11.23 -6.61 34.01
N LEU A 219 12.40 -6.72 33.38
CA LEU A 219 13.14 -7.99 33.31
C LEU A 219 13.60 -8.47 34.69
N LYS A 220 14.12 -7.56 35.53
CA LYS A 220 14.56 -7.89 36.90
C LYS A 220 13.39 -8.34 37.79
N GLU A 221 12.27 -7.64 37.72
CA GLU A 221 11.06 -8.00 38.48
C GLU A 221 10.58 -9.42 38.12
N GLU A 222 10.68 -9.79 36.84
CA GLU A 222 10.23 -11.10 36.38
C GLU A 222 11.22 -12.23 36.71
N GLU A 223 12.53 -11.94 36.76
CA GLU A 223 13.55 -12.84 37.31
C GLU A 223 13.35 -13.09 38.80
N GLU A 224 13.10 -12.03 39.59
CA GLU A 224 12.84 -12.12 41.03
C GLU A 224 11.56 -12.92 41.30
N ARG A 225 10.50 -12.71 40.52
CA ARG A 225 9.23 -13.46 40.64
C ARG A 225 9.41 -14.96 40.43
N LYS A 226 10.41 -15.39 39.64
CA LYS A 226 10.77 -16.80 39.45
C LYS A 226 11.64 -17.35 40.59
N GLY A 227 12.48 -16.51 41.20
CA GLY A 227 13.37 -16.88 42.30
C GLY A 227 12.67 -17.24 43.61
N TYR A 228 11.43 -16.79 43.82
CA TYR A 228 10.61 -17.10 45.01
C TYR A 228 9.92 -18.48 44.99
N TRP A 229 10.19 -19.32 43.97
CA TRP A 229 9.62 -20.67 43.83
C TRP A 229 10.67 -21.80 43.95
N PHE A 230 11.72 -21.60 44.75
CA PHE A 230 12.62 -22.66 45.22
C PHE A 230 12.49 -22.88 46.73
#